data_AF-A0A6P8Y806-F1
#
_entry.id   AF-A0A6P8Y806-F1
#
_cell.length_a   1.000
_cell.length_b   1.000
_cell.length_c   1.000
_cell.angle_alpha   90.00
_cell.angle_beta   90.00
_cell.angle_gamma   90.00
#
_symmetry.space_group_name_H-M   'P 1'
#
loop_
_entity.id
_entity.type
_entity.pdbx_description
1 polymer ?
#
loop_
_entity_poly.entity_id
_entity_poly.type
_entity_poly.pdbx_seq_one_letter_code
_entity_poly.pdbx_strand_id
1 'polypeptide(L)'
;MGVTVLQPYPLPEGKSGAHIIDHLAKRLLSLGATHAGQFLVDCETFISTPQHGTPARAVHVLHNSEYPASTFSIIDNGNGKQVALVADSIFDLLMLKMTSTFTSKKQTKIESRGARFEYGDFVIKLGSVTMMEHFKGILIEIEYRPCVTLSYCWEMIREMLQGFLGINVAKEYPTYFTTQTIMNAMGQQQLHAKQNDIYEPMDTVKQYLEHFTNYRKHVQIHGAMGGGASSVGTVGGGGPGGVLLPSSVGMGGRS
;
A
#
# COMPACT_ATOMS: atom_id res chain seq x y z
N MET A 1 11.42 -22.15 0.52
CA MET A 1 11.02 -20.74 0.53
C MET A 1 11.49 -20.17 -0.79
N GLY A 2 10.56 -19.71 -1.62
CA GLY A 2 10.84 -19.24 -2.97
C GLY A 2 10.93 -17.73 -3.10
N VAL A 3 11.27 -17.26 -4.29
CA VAL A 3 11.16 -15.84 -4.64
C VAL A 3 9.70 -15.47 -4.82
N THR A 4 9.27 -14.41 -4.13
CA THR A 4 7.90 -13.90 -4.21
C THR A 4 7.84 -12.51 -4.82
N VAL A 5 6.91 -12.30 -5.74
CA VAL A 5 6.62 -11.02 -6.40
C VAL A 5 5.16 -10.62 -6.19
N LEU A 6 4.94 -9.36 -5.84
CA LEU A 6 3.62 -8.77 -5.71
C LEU A 6 3.29 -7.85 -6.89
N GLN A 7 2.16 -8.13 -7.56
CA GLN A 7 1.67 -7.39 -8.72
C GLN A 7 0.25 -6.85 -8.44
N PRO A 8 0.03 -5.52 -8.43
CA PRO A 8 -1.32 -4.97 -8.40
C PRO A 8 -2.03 -5.27 -9.72
N TYR A 9 -3.30 -5.61 -9.64
CA TYR A 9 -4.13 -5.85 -10.81
C TYR A 9 -4.99 -4.62 -11.11
N PRO A 10 -4.94 -4.06 -12.34
CA PRO A 10 -5.75 -2.91 -12.69
C PRO A 10 -7.24 -3.30 -12.69
N LEU A 11 -8.08 -2.48 -12.07
CA LEU A 11 -9.53 -2.67 -12.09
C LEU A 11 -10.09 -2.09 -13.39
N PRO A 12 -10.65 -2.91 -14.31
CA PRO A 12 -11.35 -2.38 -15.47
C PRO A 12 -12.59 -1.61 -15.02
N GLU A 13 -12.91 -0.52 -15.72
CA GLU A 13 -14.09 0.30 -15.44
C GLU A 13 -15.36 -0.57 -15.43
N GLY A 14 -16.22 -0.37 -14.42
CA GLY A 14 -17.51 -1.04 -14.31
C GLY A 14 -17.48 -2.48 -13.78
N LYS A 15 -16.32 -3.06 -13.45
CA LYS A 15 -16.23 -4.41 -12.85
C LYS A 15 -15.95 -4.34 -11.35
N SER A 16 -16.65 -5.18 -10.57
CA SER A 16 -16.36 -5.31 -9.13
C SER A 16 -15.09 -6.12 -8.90
N GLY A 17 -14.36 -5.80 -7.82
CA GLY A 17 -13.17 -6.56 -7.43
C GLY A 17 -13.46 -8.05 -7.22
N ALA A 18 -14.61 -8.37 -6.61
CA ALA A 18 -15.06 -9.74 -6.41
C ALA A 18 -15.25 -10.50 -7.73
N HIS A 19 -15.86 -9.87 -8.74
CA HIS A 19 -16.05 -10.47 -10.06
C HIS A 19 -14.71 -10.77 -10.74
N ILE A 20 -13.74 -9.85 -10.63
CA ILE A 20 -12.41 -10.04 -11.20
C ILE A 20 -11.66 -11.18 -10.50
N ILE A 21 -11.70 -11.24 -9.17
CA ILE A 21 -11.08 -12.32 -8.39
C ILE A 21 -11.67 -13.68 -8.78
N ASP A 22 -13.00 -13.79 -8.88
CA ASP A 22 -13.67 -15.02 -9.31
C ASP A 22 -13.26 -15.44 -10.73
N HIS A 23 -13.19 -14.48 -11.66
CA HIS A 23 -12.74 -14.72 -13.01
C HIS A 23 -11.27 -15.19 -13.07
N LEU A 24 -10.37 -14.58 -12.32
CA LEU A 24 -8.97 -15.00 -12.22
C LEU A 24 -8.84 -16.38 -11.56
N ALA A 25 -9.60 -16.66 -10.51
CA ALA A 25 -9.64 -17.97 -9.86
C ALA A 25 -10.08 -19.07 -10.83
N LYS A 26 -11.15 -18.83 -11.60
CA LYS A 26 -11.62 -19.77 -12.64
C LYS A 26 -10.56 -20.02 -13.71
N ARG A 27 -9.81 -19.00 -14.12
CA ARG A 27 -8.69 -19.17 -15.06
C ARG A 27 -7.58 -20.03 -14.47
N LEU A 28 -7.17 -19.79 -13.22
CA LEU A 28 -6.16 -20.61 -12.55
C LEU A 28 -6.59 -22.08 -12.47
N LEU A 29 -7.84 -22.33 -12.07
CA LEU A 29 -8.38 -23.69 -12.04
C LEU A 29 -8.42 -24.34 -13.44
N SER A 30 -8.76 -23.57 -14.47
CA SER A 30 -8.78 -24.04 -15.86
C SER A 30 -7.38 -24.36 -16.40
N LEU A 31 -6.35 -23.70 -15.88
CA LEU A 31 -4.94 -24.00 -16.17
C LEU A 31 -4.44 -25.25 -15.42
N GLY A 32 -5.23 -25.81 -14.50
CA GLY A 32 -4.86 -26.97 -13.69
C GLY A 32 -4.25 -26.61 -12.34
N ALA A 33 -4.34 -25.35 -11.90
CA ALA A 33 -4.00 -24.99 -10.53
C ALA A 33 -5.02 -25.60 -9.55
N THR A 34 -4.56 -25.91 -8.35
CA THR A 34 -5.38 -26.47 -7.28
C THR A 34 -5.64 -25.41 -6.21
N HIS A 35 -6.85 -25.40 -5.64
CA HIS A 35 -7.15 -24.53 -4.51
C HIS A 35 -6.47 -25.09 -3.25
N ALA A 36 -5.69 -24.25 -2.58
CA ALA A 36 -4.77 -24.64 -1.52
C ALA A 36 -4.92 -23.77 -0.27
N GLY A 37 -6.13 -23.24 -0.04
CA GLY A 37 -6.51 -22.53 1.18
C GLY A 37 -6.76 -21.03 0.99
N GLN A 38 -6.60 -20.29 2.08
CA GLN A 38 -6.77 -18.84 2.15
C GLN A 38 -5.54 -18.23 2.80
N PHE A 39 -5.29 -16.96 2.53
CA PHE A 39 -4.23 -16.19 3.17
C PHE A 39 -4.75 -14.85 3.69
N LEU A 40 -4.03 -14.30 4.66
CA LEU A 40 -4.23 -12.96 5.19
C LEU A 40 -2.87 -12.33 5.46
N VAL A 41 -2.69 -11.12 4.94
CA VAL A 41 -1.60 -10.23 5.31
C VAL A 41 -2.19 -8.91 5.77
N ASP A 42 -2.00 -8.55 7.03
CA ASP A 42 -2.43 -7.28 7.58
C ASP A 42 -1.25 -6.39 7.97
N CYS A 43 -1.50 -5.08 7.95
CA CYS A 43 -0.55 -4.07 8.35
C CYS A 43 -1.26 -3.01 9.20
N GLU A 44 -0.81 -2.89 10.44
CA GLU A 44 -1.14 -1.77 11.31
C GLU A 44 0.01 -0.75 11.31
N THR A 45 -0.33 0.54 11.33
CA THR A 45 0.67 1.61 11.36
C THR A 45 0.46 2.49 12.58
N PHE A 46 1.53 2.62 13.35
CA PHE A 46 1.62 3.44 14.53
C PHE A 46 2.50 4.65 14.24
N ILE A 47 2.06 5.83 14.64
CA ILE A 47 2.79 7.09 14.41
C ILE A 47 3.30 7.59 15.75
N SER A 48 4.59 7.90 15.83
CA SER A 48 5.18 8.44 17.06
C SER A 48 4.62 9.84 17.35
N THR A 49 4.36 10.12 18.62
CA THR A 49 4.05 11.47 19.08
C THR A 49 5.29 12.36 18.90
N PRO A 50 5.20 13.49 18.16
CA PRO A 50 6.34 14.39 17.98
C PRO A 50 6.80 14.94 19.33
N GLN A 51 8.06 14.70 19.69
CA GLN A 51 8.68 15.21 20.92
C GLN A 51 9.87 16.08 20.53
N HIS A 52 9.92 17.32 21.02
CA HIS A 52 11.10 18.21 20.96
C HIS A 52 11.78 18.32 19.57
N GLY A 53 11.02 18.68 18.53
CA GLY A 53 11.59 18.95 17.20
C GLY A 53 12.06 17.72 16.41
N THR A 54 11.88 16.50 16.94
CA THR A 54 12.16 15.27 16.19
C THR A 54 11.02 14.97 15.19
N PRO A 55 11.34 14.56 13.95
CA PRO A 55 10.34 14.20 12.96
C PRO A 55 9.56 12.96 13.42
N ALA A 56 8.26 12.94 13.10
CA ALA A 56 7.40 11.80 13.40
C ALA A 56 7.89 10.55 12.63
N ARG A 57 8.00 9.43 13.35
CA ARG A 57 8.36 8.12 12.81
C ARG A 57 7.12 7.26 12.68
N ALA A 58 7.08 6.44 11.64
CA ALA A 58 6.04 5.44 11.46
C ALA A 58 6.60 4.06 11.78
N VAL A 59 5.89 3.31 12.61
CA VAL A 59 6.16 1.89 12.87
C VAL A 59 5.05 1.10 12.20
N HIS A 60 5.40 0.28 11.24
CA HIS A 60 4.50 -0.62 10.54
C HIS A 60 4.65 -2.01 11.13
N VAL A 61 3.59 -2.55 11.70
CA VAL A 61 3.53 -3.92 12.20
C VAL A 61 2.73 -4.73 11.19
N LEU A 62 3.30 -5.83 10.70
CA LEU A 62 2.71 -6.68 9.69
C LEU A 62 2.65 -8.12 10.18
N HIS A 63 1.52 -8.76 9.88
CA HIS A 63 1.30 -10.18 10.09
C HIS A 63 1.06 -10.86 8.77
N ASN A 64 1.60 -12.06 8.61
CA ASN A 64 1.38 -12.89 7.45
C ASN A 64 0.94 -14.27 7.93
N SER A 65 -0.22 -14.75 7.47
CA SER A 65 -0.77 -16.04 7.87
C SER A 65 0.14 -17.23 7.53
N GLU A 66 1.08 -17.07 6.60
CA GLU A 66 2.12 -18.09 6.29
C GLU A 66 3.22 -18.16 7.37
N TYR A 67 3.38 -17.11 8.17
CA TYR A 67 4.34 -17.01 9.26
C TYR A 67 3.64 -16.64 10.58
N PRO A 68 2.74 -17.50 11.10
CA PRO A 68 1.86 -17.16 12.21
C PRO A 68 2.61 -16.91 13.54
N ALA A 69 3.84 -17.42 13.68
CA ALA A 69 4.68 -17.21 14.86
C ALA A 69 5.53 -15.92 14.77
N SER A 70 5.47 -15.19 13.66
CA SER A 70 6.32 -14.04 13.38
C SER A 70 5.51 -12.77 13.20
N THR A 71 5.95 -11.73 13.90
CA THR A 71 5.49 -10.35 13.73
C THR A 71 6.60 -9.57 13.06
N PHE A 72 6.30 -8.97 11.91
CA PHE A 72 7.28 -8.18 11.17
C PHE A 72 7.07 -6.70 11.49
N SER A 73 8.12 -6.01 11.90
CA SER A 73 8.05 -4.59 12.21
C SER A 73 9.04 -3.80 11.36
N ILE A 74 8.55 -2.76 10.69
CA ILE A 74 9.34 -1.87 9.85
C ILE A 74 9.19 -0.44 10.35
N ILE A 75 10.30 0.17 10.74
CA ILE A 75 10.35 1.53 11.24
C ILE A 75 10.83 2.44 10.10
N ASP A 76 9.98 3.39 9.71
CA ASP A 76 10.34 4.49 8.84
C ASP A 76 10.76 5.70 9.68
N ASN A 77 12.05 6.04 9.56
CA ASN A 77 12.65 7.15 10.29
C ASN A 77 12.45 8.51 9.58
N GLY A 78 11.80 8.56 8.42
CA GLY A 78 11.59 9.80 7.65
C GLY A 78 12.82 10.25 6.84
N ASN A 79 13.96 9.59 7.01
CA ASN A 79 15.25 9.91 6.37
C ASN A 79 15.56 8.95 5.21
N GLY A 80 14.57 8.19 4.73
CA GLY A 80 14.72 7.17 3.68
C GLY A 80 15.37 5.86 4.14
N LYS A 81 15.91 5.78 5.37
CA LYS A 81 16.40 4.53 5.96
C LYS A 81 15.30 3.84 6.76
N GLN A 82 14.84 2.71 6.26
CA GLN A 82 13.92 1.81 6.97
C GLN A 82 14.71 0.78 7.76
N VAL A 83 14.33 0.57 9.02
CA VAL A 83 14.86 -0.51 9.87
C VAL A 83 13.79 -1.58 9.98
N ALA A 84 14.13 -2.82 9.64
CA ALA A 84 13.20 -3.95 9.71
C ALA A 84 13.66 -4.94 10.80
N LEU A 85 12.72 -5.48 11.54
CA LEU A 85 12.95 -6.51 12.56
C LEU A 85 11.84 -7.55 12.52
N VAL A 86 12.16 -8.76 12.96
CA VAL A 86 11.21 -9.87 13.15
C VAL A 86 11.15 -10.17 14.64
N ALA A 87 9.94 -10.21 15.19
CA ALA A 87 9.66 -10.49 16.58
C ALA A 87 8.59 -11.60 16.69
N ASP A 88 8.30 -12.03 17.91
CA ASP A 88 7.14 -12.88 18.21
C ASP A 88 5.86 -12.06 18.36
N SER A 89 4.73 -12.74 18.58
CA SER A 89 3.42 -12.10 18.78
C SER A 89 3.31 -11.28 20.07
N ILE A 90 4.30 -11.35 20.98
CA ILE A 90 4.32 -10.52 22.20
C ILE A 90 4.61 -9.06 21.84
N PHE A 91 5.20 -8.81 20.67
CA PHE A 91 5.43 -7.46 20.16
C PHE A 91 4.14 -6.64 20.01
N ASP A 92 3.01 -7.26 19.65
CA ASP A 92 1.72 -6.55 19.59
C ASP A 92 1.30 -6.02 20.95
N LEU A 93 1.51 -6.82 22.01
CA LEU A 93 1.23 -6.41 23.38
C LEU A 93 2.12 -5.24 23.80
N LEU A 94 3.39 -5.23 23.37
CA LEU A 94 4.30 -4.11 23.57
C LEU A 94 3.76 -2.83 22.92
N MET A 95 3.30 -2.91 21.67
CA MET A 95 2.75 -1.76 20.95
C MET A 95 1.49 -1.21 21.64
N LEU A 96 0.63 -2.07 22.18
CA LEU A 96 -0.52 -1.67 22.99
C LEU A 96 -0.14 -0.95 24.30
N LYS A 97 1.04 -1.24 24.86
CA LYS A 97 1.57 -0.57 26.06
C LYS A 97 2.30 0.73 25.74
N MET A 98 2.86 0.87 24.54
CA MET A 98 3.60 2.06 24.10
C MET A 98 2.71 3.20 23.58
N THR A 99 1.41 3.20 23.89
CA THR A 99 0.42 4.19 23.41
C THR A 99 0.75 5.64 23.74
N SER A 100 1.53 5.89 24.79
CA SER A 100 2.05 7.22 25.14
C SER A 100 3.05 7.77 24.11
N THR A 101 3.79 6.88 23.44
CA THR A 101 4.86 7.23 22.49
C THR A 101 4.42 7.01 21.06
N PHE A 102 3.64 5.96 20.81
CA PHE A 102 3.16 5.55 19.50
C PHE A 102 1.64 5.48 19.50
N THR A 103 1.02 6.29 18.65
CA THR A 103 -0.44 6.33 18.53
C THR A 103 -0.87 5.58 17.27
N SER A 104 -1.79 4.63 17.44
CA SER A 104 -2.55 4.06 16.32
C SER A 104 -3.84 4.84 16.18
N LYS A 105 -4.06 5.46 15.01
CA LYS A 105 -5.38 6.01 14.67
C LYS A 105 -6.21 4.85 14.13
N LYS A 106 -7.49 4.75 14.49
CA LYS A 106 -8.44 3.72 13.99
C LYS A 106 -8.49 3.57 12.45
N GLN A 107 -7.88 4.49 11.70
CA GLN A 107 -7.87 4.58 10.25
C GLN A 107 -6.63 3.98 9.55
N THR A 108 -5.72 3.31 10.26
CA THR A 108 -4.40 2.90 9.68
C THR A 108 -4.31 1.44 9.24
N LYS A 109 -5.25 0.58 9.67
CA LYS A 109 -5.23 -0.85 9.33
C LYS A 109 -5.63 -1.08 7.87
N ILE A 110 -4.77 -1.80 7.17
CA ILE A 110 -4.97 -2.27 5.79
C ILE A 110 -4.64 -3.75 5.74
N GLU A 111 -5.36 -4.50 4.94
CA GLU A 111 -5.17 -5.94 4.80
C GLU A 111 -5.34 -6.38 3.35
N SER A 112 -4.65 -7.45 2.99
CA SER A 112 -4.83 -8.22 1.77
C SER A 112 -5.27 -9.62 2.16
N ARG A 113 -6.43 -10.05 1.68
CA ARG A 113 -6.99 -11.38 1.98
C ARG A 113 -7.55 -12.05 0.74
N GLY A 114 -7.44 -13.36 0.66
CA GLY A 114 -8.11 -14.13 -0.38
C GLY A 114 -7.60 -15.55 -0.56
N ALA A 115 -7.88 -16.11 -1.73
CA ALA A 115 -7.64 -17.51 -2.02
C ALA A 115 -6.17 -17.77 -2.40
N ARG A 116 -5.66 -18.91 -1.93
CA ARG A 116 -4.34 -19.45 -2.25
C ARG A 116 -4.50 -20.63 -3.22
N PHE A 117 -3.63 -20.69 -4.22
CA PHE A 117 -3.60 -21.72 -5.24
C PHE A 117 -2.19 -22.28 -5.40
N GLU A 118 -2.10 -23.55 -5.76
CA GLU A 118 -0.83 -24.21 -6.11
C GLU A 118 -0.88 -24.68 -7.57
N TYR A 119 0.16 -24.34 -8.33
CA TYR A 119 0.33 -24.72 -9.72
C TYR A 119 1.77 -25.18 -9.96
N GLY A 120 2.00 -26.49 -9.80
CA GLY A 120 3.34 -27.08 -9.85
C GLY A 120 4.28 -26.43 -8.82
N ASP A 121 5.33 -25.78 -9.32
CA ASP A 121 6.33 -25.09 -8.49
C ASP A 121 5.90 -23.71 -7.99
N PHE A 122 4.74 -23.22 -8.45
CA PHE A 122 4.22 -21.90 -8.10
C PHE A 122 3.16 -21.96 -7.01
N VAL A 123 3.19 -20.96 -6.13
CA VAL A 123 2.08 -20.61 -5.24
C VAL A 123 1.53 -19.26 -5.70
N ILE A 124 0.22 -19.18 -5.93
CA ILE A 124 -0.44 -17.98 -6.44
C ILE A 124 -1.56 -17.59 -5.47
N LYS A 125 -1.57 -16.33 -5.07
CA LYS A 125 -2.50 -15.78 -4.10
C LYS A 125 -3.24 -14.61 -4.73
N LEU A 126 -4.57 -14.69 -4.72
CA LEU A 126 -5.45 -13.64 -5.24
C LEU A 126 -6.02 -12.85 -4.07
N GLY A 127 -5.43 -11.68 -3.79
CA GLY A 127 -5.79 -10.84 -2.66
C GLY A 127 -6.73 -9.69 -3.01
N SER A 128 -7.79 -9.55 -2.22
CA SER A 128 -8.56 -8.30 -2.12
C SER A 128 -7.92 -7.41 -1.06
N VAL A 129 -7.50 -6.22 -1.46
CA VAL A 129 -6.95 -5.22 -0.54
C VAL A 129 -8.10 -4.39 0.02
N THR A 130 -8.22 -4.34 1.34
CA THR A 130 -9.19 -3.51 2.04
C THR A 130 -8.52 -2.65 3.10
N MET A 131 -9.02 -1.44 3.30
CA MET A 131 -8.58 -0.53 4.34
C MET A 131 -9.81 -0.10 5.13
N MET A 132 -9.87 -0.46 6.41
CA MET A 132 -11.09 -0.36 7.21
C MET A 132 -12.32 -0.94 6.52
N GLU A 133 -12.21 -2.17 6.01
CA GLU A 133 -13.30 -2.86 5.30
C GLU A 133 -13.72 -2.21 3.96
N HIS A 134 -13.15 -1.06 3.59
CA HIS A 134 -13.34 -0.47 2.27
C HIS A 134 -12.38 -1.08 1.27
N PHE A 135 -12.91 -1.67 0.20
CA PHE A 135 -12.14 -2.19 -0.92
C PHE A 135 -11.27 -1.10 -1.55
N LYS A 136 -9.99 -1.42 -1.79
CA LYS A 136 -8.99 -0.53 -2.40
C LYS A 136 -8.43 -1.05 -3.72
N GLY A 137 -8.39 -2.36 -3.91
CA GLY A 137 -7.82 -2.95 -5.11
C GLY A 137 -7.60 -4.45 -5.01
N ILE A 138 -6.98 -5.00 -6.04
CA ILE A 138 -6.58 -6.40 -6.10
C ILE A 138 -5.06 -6.46 -6.12
N LEU A 139 -4.50 -7.34 -5.30
CA LEU A 139 -3.07 -7.58 -5.20
C LEU A 139 -2.82 -9.07 -5.40
N ILE A 140 -2.00 -9.39 -6.39
CA ILE A 140 -1.62 -10.75 -6.72
C ILE A 140 -0.24 -10.99 -6.14
N GLU A 141 -0.08 -12.07 -5.39
CA GLU A 141 1.22 -12.56 -4.95
C GLU A 141 1.50 -13.87 -5.70
N ILE A 142 2.70 -13.97 -6.28
CA ILE A 142 3.20 -15.18 -6.92
C ILE A 142 4.55 -15.55 -6.33
N GLU A 143 4.67 -16.78 -5.84
CA GLU A 143 5.91 -17.36 -5.32
C GLU A 143 6.39 -18.47 -6.26
N TYR A 144 7.66 -18.43 -6.65
CA TYR A 144 8.34 -19.54 -7.31
C TYR A 144 9.26 -20.26 -6.32
N ARG A 145 8.84 -21.44 -5.85
CA ARG A 145 9.47 -22.18 -4.75
C ARG A 145 10.90 -22.71 -5.01
N PRO A 146 11.27 -23.14 -6.23
CA PRO A 146 12.58 -23.76 -6.49
C PRO A 146 13.78 -22.83 -6.48
N CYS A 147 13.58 -21.50 -6.50
CA CYS A 147 14.68 -20.53 -6.56
C CYS A 147 14.61 -19.53 -5.40
N VAL A 148 15.77 -19.03 -4.99
CA VAL A 148 15.93 -18.03 -3.92
C VAL A 148 16.55 -16.73 -4.42
N THR A 149 16.77 -16.58 -5.73
CA THR A 149 17.35 -15.37 -6.33
C THR A 149 16.49 -14.93 -7.51
N LEU A 150 16.03 -13.68 -7.49
CA LEU A 150 15.04 -13.20 -8.46
C LEU A 150 15.58 -13.20 -9.88
N SER A 151 16.84 -12.80 -10.09
CA SER A 151 17.43 -12.70 -11.43
C SER A 151 17.42 -14.02 -12.22
N TYR A 152 17.43 -15.16 -11.53
CA TYR A 152 17.40 -16.48 -12.17
C TYR A 152 15.98 -16.98 -12.52
N CYS A 153 14.95 -16.46 -11.86
CA CYS A 153 13.58 -16.95 -12.01
C CYS A 153 12.56 -15.91 -12.47
N TRP A 154 12.98 -14.64 -12.64
CA TRP A 154 12.09 -13.55 -13.01
C TRP A 154 11.31 -13.82 -14.29
N GLU A 155 11.98 -14.34 -15.33
CA GLU A 155 11.32 -14.60 -16.61
C GLU A 155 10.22 -15.67 -16.48
N MET A 156 10.45 -16.72 -15.68
CA MET A 156 9.44 -17.75 -15.40
C MET A 156 8.23 -17.17 -14.65
N ILE A 157 8.49 -16.33 -13.65
CA ILE A 157 7.43 -15.62 -12.90
C ILE A 157 6.63 -14.71 -13.84
N ARG A 158 7.32 -13.96 -14.69
CA ARG A 158 6.73 -13.03 -15.66
C ARG A 158 5.84 -13.77 -16.66
N GLU A 159 6.32 -14.86 -17.25
CA GLU A 159 5.54 -15.66 -18.20
C GLU A 159 4.29 -16.25 -17.54
N MET A 160 4.41 -16.77 -16.31
CA MET A 160 3.27 -17.27 -15.57
C MET A 160 2.23 -16.15 -15.35
N LEU A 161 2.65 -15.00 -14.83
CA LEU A 161 1.76 -13.84 -14.61
C LEU A 161 1.07 -13.41 -15.90
N GLN A 162 1.80 -13.29 -17.02
CA GLN A 162 1.20 -12.94 -18.30
C GLN A 162 0.18 -13.97 -18.78
N GLY A 163 0.48 -15.26 -18.57
CA GLY A 163 -0.36 -16.38 -19.00
C GLY A 163 -1.78 -16.33 -18.43
N PHE A 164 -1.94 -16.16 -17.12
CA PHE A 164 -3.28 -16.18 -16.51
C PHE A 164 -3.95 -14.79 -16.43
N LEU A 165 -3.16 -13.72 -16.24
CA LEU A 165 -3.70 -12.37 -16.17
C LEU A 165 -4.17 -11.87 -17.55
N GLY A 166 -3.56 -12.36 -18.62
CA GLY A 166 -3.84 -11.89 -19.98
C GLY A 166 -3.44 -10.42 -20.19
N ILE A 167 -2.50 -9.92 -19.40
CA ILE A 167 -1.95 -8.57 -19.48
C ILE A 167 -0.45 -8.65 -19.78
N ASN A 168 0.09 -7.61 -20.40
CA ASN A 168 1.54 -7.50 -20.58
C ASN A 168 2.19 -7.05 -19.26
N VAL A 169 2.89 -7.96 -18.60
CA VAL A 169 3.75 -7.67 -17.45
C VAL A 169 5.08 -7.09 -17.94
N ALA A 170 5.54 -6.00 -17.33
CA ALA A 170 6.80 -5.36 -17.70
C ALA A 170 7.98 -6.36 -17.70
N LYS A 171 8.92 -6.16 -18.62
CA LYS A 171 10.17 -6.94 -18.65
C LYS A 171 11.13 -6.54 -17.54
N GLU A 172 11.03 -5.29 -17.10
CA GLU A 172 11.81 -4.76 -15.98
C GLU A 172 11.39 -5.41 -14.67
N TYR A 173 12.35 -5.52 -13.74
CA TYR A 173 12.07 -6.01 -12.40
C TYR A 173 11.11 -5.08 -11.65
N PRO A 174 10.26 -5.61 -10.75
CA PRO A 174 9.42 -4.78 -9.90
C PRO A 174 10.25 -3.75 -9.12
N THR A 175 9.67 -2.57 -8.87
CA THR A 175 10.35 -1.40 -8.24
C THR A 175 11.12 -1.79 -6.98
N TYR A 176 10.56 -2.67 -6.14
CA TYR A 176 11.21 -3.18 -4.94
C TYR A 176 12.62 -3.77 -5.16
N PHE A 177 12.83 -4.45 -6.28
CA PHE A 177 14.07 -5.15 -6.63
C PHE A 177 15.01 -4.33 -7.53
N THR A 178 14.59 -3.13 -7.92
CA THR A 178 15.46 -2.23 -8.69
C THR A 178 16.69 -1.84 -7.88
N THR A 179 17.76 -1.51 -8.60
CA THR A 179 19.06 -1.19 -8.02
C THR A 179 18.94 -0.09 -6.98
N GLN A 180 19.31 -0.40 -5.73
CA GLN A 180 19.32 0.57 -4.64
C GLN A 180 20.71 1.19 -4.51
N THR A 181 20.78 2.50 -4.32
CA THR A 181 22.03 3.17 -3.98
C THR A 181 22.33 2.96 -2.50
N ILE A 182 23.34 2.16 -2.20
CA ILE A 182 23.81 1.93 -0.83
C ILE A 182 25.02 2.83 -0.59
N MET A 183 25.02 3.60 0.50
CA MET A 183 26.22 4.26 0.99
C MET A 183 27.02 3.28 1.83
N ASN A 184 28.25 2.98 1.42
CA ASN A 184 29.16 2.16 2.24
C ASN A 184 29.65 2.96 3.47
N ALA A 185 30.30 2.28 4.42
CA ALA A 185 30.84 2.88 5.63
C ALA A 185 31.88 4.00 5.36
N MET A 186 32.43 4.05 4.15
CA MET A 186 33.38 5.06 3.68
C MET A 186 32.69 6.23 2.93
N GLY A 187 31.36 6.28 2.92
CA GLY A 187 30.58 7.35 2.30
C GLY A 187 30.48 7.28 0.77
N GLN A 188 30.99 6.22 0.14
CA GLN A 188 30.87 6.03 -1.30
C GLN A 188 29.50 5.41 -1.64
N GLN A 189 28.86 5.97 -2.66
CA GLN A 189 27.62 5.43 -3.22
C GLN A 189 27.95 4.24 -4.11
N GLN A 190 27.44 3.06 -3.76
CA GLN A 190 27.51 1.85 -4.55
C GLN A 190 26.10 1.48 -5.02
N LEU A 191 25.98 1.19 -6.31
CA LEU A 191 24.76 0.65 -6.90
C LEU A 191 24.66 -0.83 -6.53
N HIS A 192 23.62 -1.22 -5.78
CA HIS A 192 23.39 -2.58 -5.33
C HIS A 192 22.19 -3.21 -6.04
N ALA A 193 22.45 -4.25 -6.82
CA ALA A 193 21.44 -4.94 -7.61
C ALA A 193 20.72 -6.00 -6.77
N LYS A 194 19.68 -5.57 -6.05
CA LYS A 194 18.92 -6.41 -5.10
C LYS A 194 18.32 -7.69 -5.71
N GLN A 195 18.06 -7.70 -7.01
CA GLN A 195 17.61 -8.90 -7.75
C GLN A 195 18.58 -10.10 -7.67
N ASN A 196 19.85 -9.87 -7.32
CA ASN A 196 20.87 -10.91 -7.18
C ASN A 196 21.06 -11.37 -5.73
N ASP A 197 20.38 -10.75 -4.78
CA ASP A 197 20.47 -11.14 -3.37
C ASP A 197 19.67 -12.42 -3.11
N ILE A 198 19.97 -13.07 -1.97
CA ILE A 198 19.16 -14.16 -1.45
C ILE A 198 17.84 -13.58 -0.94
N TYR A 199 16.74 -14.13 -1.44
CA TYR A 199 15.39 -13.74 -1.06
C TYR A 199 15.05 -14.18 0.36
N GLU A 200 14.53 -13.26 1.17
CA GLU A 200 14.10 -13.49 2.54
C GLU A 200 12.58 -13.24 2.71
N PRO A 201 11.91 -13.79 3.75
CA PRO A 201 10.48 -13.51 3.97
C PRO A 201 10.20 -12.01 4.16
N MET A 202 11.19 -11.30 4.73
CA MET A 202 11.14 -9.86 4.91
C MET A 202 10.99 -9.11 3.58
N ASP A 203 11.46 -9.66 2.47
CA ASP A 203 11.27 -9.07 1.14
C ASP A 203 9.80 -9.09 0.71
N THR A 204 9.08 -10.15 1.02
CA THR A 204 7.62 -10.22 0.77
C THR A 204 6.90 -9.17 1.60
N VAL A 205 7.25 -9.05 2.87
CA VAL A 205 6.64 -8.09 3.80
C VAL A 205 6.90 -6.65 3.37
N LYS A 206 8.12 -6.33 2.93
CA LYS A 206 8.46 -4.99 2.43
C LYS A 206 7.71 -4.67 1.13
N GLN A 207 7.55 -5.65 0.23
CA GLN A 207 6.71 -5.48 -0.96
C GLN A 207 5.24 -5.17 -0.59
N TYR A 208 4.67 -5.88 0.39
CA TYR A 208 3.33 -5.59 0.90
C TYR A 208 3.23 -4.17 1.46
N LEU A 209 4.21 -3.75 2.27
CA LEU A 209 4.24 -2.40 2.83
C LEU A 209 4.29 -1.31 1.75
N GLU A 210 5.07 -1.52 0.68
CA GLU A 210 5.15 -0.61 -0.47
C GLU A 210 3.77 -0.46 -1.13
N HIS A 211 3.11 -1.57 -1.48
CA HIS A 211 1.78 -1.56 -2.09
C HIS A 211 0.72 -0.95 -1.16
N PHE A 212 0.74 -1.31 0.12
CA PHE A 212 -0.16 -0.73 1.11
C PHE A 212 0.01 0.77 1.27
N THR A 213 1.26 1.26 1.23
CA THR A 213 1.56 2.69 1.24
C THR A 213 1.01 3.38 -0.01
N ASN A 214 1.14 2.75 -1.18
CA ASN A 214 0.56 3.26 -2.43
C ASN A 214 -0.97 3.32 -2.38
N TYR A 215 -1.64 2.28 -1.87
CA TYR A 215 -3.08 2.27 -1.68
C TYR A 215 -3.55 3.36 -0.70
N ARG A 216 -2.81 3.62 0.38
CA ARG A 216 -3.10 4.71 1.33
C ARG A 216 -3.03 6.09 0.67
N LYS A 217 -2.03 6.34 -0.19
CA LYS A 217 -1.88 7.62 -0.92
C LYS A 217 -3.02 7.87 -1.90
N HIS A 218 -3.50 6.85 -2.61
CA HIS A 218 -4.62 6.99 -3.54
C HIS A 218 -5.93 7.43 -2.84
N VAL A 219 -6.11 7.10 -1.55
CA VAL A 219 -7.26 7.59 -0.76
C VAL A 219 -7.21 9.11 -0.52
N GLN A 220 -6.01 9.69 -0.36
CA GLN A 220 -5.87 11.12 -0.08
C GLN A 220 -6.23 12.00 -1.29
N ILE A 221 -5.97 11.54 -2.51
CA ILE A 221 -6.30 12.28 -3.75
C ILE A 221 -7.82 12.31 -3.96
N HIS A 222 -8.51 11.19 -3.73
CA HIS A 222 -9.97 11.13 -3.87
C HIS A 222 -10.73 11.78 -2.71
N GLY A 223 -10.11 11.93 -1.53
CA GLY A 223 -10.69 12.63 -0.38
C GLY A 223 -10.60 14.16 -0.47
N ALA A 224 -9.65 14.71 -1.22
CA ALA A 224 -9.47 16.16 -1.37
C ALA A 224 -10.43 16.82 -2.37
N MET A 225 -11.05 16.05 -3.28
CA MET A 225 -12.05 16.56 -4.24
C MET A 225 -13.51 16.44 -3.79
N GLY A 226 -13.78 15.94 -2.57
CA GLY A 226 -15.15 15.79 -2.04
C GLY A 226 -15.64 16.91 -1.11
N GLY A 227 -14.80 17.90 -0.81
CA GLY A 227 -15.10 18.96 0.17
C GLY A 227 -15.44 20.30 -0.47
N GLY A 228 -16.61 20.42 -1.09
CA GLY A 228 -17.04 21.72 -1.62
C GLY A 228 -18.43 21.71 -2.25
N ALA A 229 -19.48 21.74 -1.42
CA ALA A 229 -20.68 22.59 -1.59
C ALA A 229 -21.82 22.12 -0.66
N SER A 230 -21.91 22.71 0.53
CA SER A 230 -23.19 22.82 1.24
C SER A 230 -23.14 23.94 2.27
N SER A 231 -23.53 25.15 1.85
CA SER A 231 -24.09 26.18 2.73
C SER A 231 -25.24 26.83 1.96
N VAL A 232 -26.46 26.32 2.10
CA VAL A 232 -27.52 26.90 2.95
C VAL A 232 -27.93 28.30 2.46
N GLY A 233 -28.97 28.33 1.62
CA GLY A 233 -29.73 29.53 1.29
C GLY A 233 -31.12 29.44 1.90
N THR A 234 -31.26 29.98 3.11
CA THR A 234 -32.57 30.21 3.76
C THR A 234 -32.90 31.68 3.56
N VAL A 235 -33.93 32.02 2.78
CA VAL A 235 -34.44 33.40 2.70
C VAL A 235 -35.95 33.38 2.88
N GLY A 236 -36.39 33.83 4.06
CA GLY A 236 -37.76 34.20 4.36
C GLY A 236 -37.83 35.70 4.66
N GLY A 237 -38.66 36.41 3.89
CA GLY A 237 -39.54 37.51 4.31
C GLY A 237 -38.95 38.80 4.93
N GLY A 238 -39.17 39.92 4.24
CA GLY A 238 -39.27 41.25 4.86
C GLY A 238 -38.75 42.41 3.98
N GLY A 239 -39.66 43.12 3.28
CA GLY A 239 -39.37 44.46 2.74
C GLY A 239 -39.49 45.56 3.82
N PRO A 240 -39.56 46.86 3.46
CA PRO A 240 -39.46 47.48 2.14
C PRO A 240 -38.50 48.70 2.05
N GLY A 241 -38.18 49.08 0.81
CA GLY A 241 -37.99 50.45 0.28
C GLY A 241 -37.30 51.54 1.11
N GLY A 242 -36.15 52.01 0.61
CA GLY A 242 -35.50 53.23 1.11
C GLY A 242 -34.38 53.72 0.18
N VAL A 243 -34.70 54.79 -0.54
CA VAL A 243 -33.90 55.57 -1.50
C VAL A 243 -32.57 56.10 -0.93
N LEU A 244 -31.52 56.23 -1.76
CA LEU A 244 -30.69 57.46 -1.99
C LEU A 244 -29.20 57.18 -2.30
N LEU A 245 -28.79 57.54 -3.53
CA LEU A 245 -27.43 57.95 -3.92
C LEU A 245 -27.16 59.38 -3.41
N PRO A 246 -25.89 59.77 -3.14
CA PRO A 246 -25.11 60.54 -4.13
C PRO A 246 -23.61 60.15 -4.14
N SER A 247 -22.93 60.07 -5.29
CA SER A 247 -22.37 61.15 -6.13
C SER A 247 -21.19 61.91 -5.51
N SER A 248 -20.00 61.45 -5.93
CA SER A 248 -18.72 62.15 -6.18
C SER A 248 -18.50 63.57 -5.65
N VAL A 249 -17.45 63.69 -4.83
CA VAL A 249 -16.75 64.91 -4.41
C VAL A 249 -15.98 65.51 -5.59
N GLY A 250 -16.30 66.74 -5.97
CA GLY A 250 -15.52 67.61 -6.86
C GLY A 250 -14.94 68.77 -6.08
N MET A 251 -13.61 68.89 -6.07
CA MET A 251 -12.83 69.84 -5.30
C MET A 251 -12.12 70.81 -6.27
N GLY A 252 -12.30 72.12 -6.06
CA GLY A 252 -11.68 73.22 -6.80
C GLY A 252 -12.62 74.42 -6.76
N GLY A 253 -12.27 75.63 -6.32
CA GLY A 253 -10.98 76.29 -6.14
C GLY A 253 -11.19 77.74 -6.59
N ARG A 254 -11.25 78.68 -5.64
CA ARG A 254 -11.07 80.12 -5.82
C ARG A 254 -10.02 80.50 -4.78
N SER A 255 -8.88 81.08 -5.14
CA SER A 255 -8.74 82.34 -5.87
C SER A 255 -7.59 82.28 -6.87
#